data_AF-A0A067MFX6-F1
#
_entry.id   AF-A0A067MFX6-F1
#
_cell.length_a   1.000
_cell.length_b   1.000
_cell.length_c   1.000
_cell.angle_alpha   90.00
_cell.angle_beta   90.00
_cell.angle_gamma   90.00
#
_symmetry.space_group_name_H-M   'P 1'
#
loop_
_entity.id
_entity.type
_entity.pdbx_description
1 polymer ?
#
loop_
_entity_poly.entity_id
_entity_poly.type
_entity_poly.pdbx_seq_one_letter_code
_entity_poly.pdbx_strand_id
1 'polypeptide(L)'
;MKSHLQPLAIAANITQAANARLDQVLLTFGVLVKTFSALTAADAGARDAVLLSIEKRWSKSDQDVFIAALVLNPTIKAGPLKHSSKFNSAEIYALFVRLWVRFFREPQPDSLYRDTMNYLSGSGIYKSMAVNVTGVRGESIKMVSVKKPFDPLLVWEDSSPGGAEASTSLSRLACHLLVICPNSACCERLFSTFGNILTKLRNRTGLTTLANLAKLKMHLHLNHVETGVVRRRLKR
;
A
#
# COMPACT_ATOMS: atom_id res chain seq x y z
N MET A 1 -2.78 -8.30 -28.94
CA MET A 1 -3.09 -6.97 -28.33
C MET A 1 -3.66 -7.06 -26.92
N LYS A 2 -4.74 -7.84 -26.67
CA LYS A 2 -5.27 -8.04 -25.29
C LYS A 2 -4.24 -8.61 -24.31
N SER A 3 -3.43 -9.59 -24.74
CA SER A 3 -2.37 -10.22 -23.94
C SER A 3 -1.32 -9.24 -23.39
N HIS A 4 -1.02 -8.15 -24.11
CA HIS A 4 0.05 -7.20 -23.73
C HIS A 4 -0.50 -5.99 -22.96
N LEU A 5 -1.63 -5.43 -23.42
CA LEU A 5 -2.16 -4.19 -22.85
C LEU A 5 -2.99 -4.43 -21.58
N GLN A 6 -3.68 -5.57 -21.46
CA GLN A 6 -4.53 -5.84 -20.31
C GLN A 6 -3.74 -5.89 -18.99
N PRO A 7 -2.60 -6.60 -18.88
CA PRO A 7 -1.81 -6.59 -17.65
C PRO A 7 -1.32 -5.18 -17.26
N LEU A 8 -0.92 -4.38 -18.27
CA LEU A 8 -0.47 -3.00 -18.05
C LEU A 8 -1.62 -2.08 -17.63
N ALA A 9 -2.81 -2.24 -18.20
CA ALA A 9 -3.99 -1.48 -17.82
C ALA A 9 -4.42 -1.79 -16.38
N ILE A 10 -4.38 -3.07 -15.98
CA ILE A 10 -4.64 -3.47 -14.58
C ILE A 10 -3.61 -2.85 -13.65
N ALA A 11 -2.32 -2.94 -14.01
CA ALA A 11 -1.24 -2.37 -13.21
C ALA A 11 -1.36 -0.84 -13.06
N ALA A 12 -1.71 -0.13 -14.14
CA ALA A 12 -1.97 1.31 -14.10
C ALA A 12 -3.13 1.64 -13.16
N ASN A 13 -4.25 0.91 -13.25
CA ASN A 13 -5.40 1.11 -12.39
C ASN A 13 -5.08 0.90 -10.90
N ILE A 14 -4.25 -0.09 -10.56
CA ILE A 14 -3.82 -0.35 -9.18
C ILE A 14 -2.89 0.77 -8.71
N THR A 15 -1.83 1.06 -9.48
CA THR A 15 -0.77 2.00 -9.09
C THR A 15 -1.23 3.46 -9.04
N GLN A 16 -2.29 3.83 -9.76
CA GLN A 16 -2.89 5.17 -9.77
C GLN A 16 -4.09 5.31 -8.82
N ALA A 17 -4.49 4.23 -8.13
CA ALA A 17 -5.58 4.29 -7.17
C ALA A 17 -5.24 5.25 -6.01
N ALA A 18 -6.24 5.93 -5.44
CA ALA A 18 -5.99 6.83 -4.29
C ALA A 18 -5.44 6.10 -3.08
N ASN A 19 -5.91 4.87 -2.92
CA ASN A 19 -5.57 3.96 -1.84
C ASN A 19 -4.54 2.92 -2.30
N ALA A 20 -3.75 3.24 -3.34
CA ALA A 20 -2.62 2.40 -3.71
C ALA A 20 -1.65 2.36 -2.53
N ARG A 21 -1.16 1.16 -2.21
CA ARG A 21 -0.17 0.96 -1.16
C ARG A 21 1.12 0.38 -1.73
N LEU A 22 2.22 0.58 -1.03
CA LEU A 22 3.55 0.12 -1.43
C LEU A 22 3.60 -1.40 -1.70
N ASP A 23 3.00 -2.20 -0.83
CA ASP A 23 2.92 -3.67 -0.97
C ASP A 23 2.22 -4.06 -2.28
N GLN A 24 1.10 -3.40 -2.59
CA GLN A 24 0.34 -3.65 -3.81
C GLN A 24 1.13 -3.29 -5.07
N VAL A 25 1.89 -2.21 -5.04
CA VAL A 25 2.74 -1.81 -6.18
C VAL A 25 3.84 -2.83 -6.42
N LEU A 26 4.54 -3.29 -5.36
CA LEU A 26 5.60 -4.29 -5.51
C LEU A 26 5.05 -5.63 -6.01
N LEU A 27 3.90 -6.08 -5.50
CA LEU A 27 3.21 -7.27 -6.03
C LEU A 27 2.83 -7.11 -7.49
N THR A 28 2.36 -5.92 -7.87
CA THR A 28 2.00 -5.62 -9.26
C THR A 28 3.22 -5.72 -10.18
N PHE A 29 4.39 -5.24 -9.74
CA PHE A 29 5.64 -5.45 -10.48
C PHE A 29 5.97 -6.94 -10.60
N GLY A 30 5.86 -7.71 -9.51
CA GLY A 30 6.08 -9.15 -9.54
C GLY A 30 5.15 -9.89 -10.50
N VAL A 31 3.86 -9.52 -10.54
CA VAL A 31 2.87 -10.06 -11.48
C VAL A 31 3.25 -9.72 -12.92
N LEU A 32 3.60 -8.46 -13.21
CA LEU A 32 4.01 -8.05 -14.55
C LEU A 32 5.27 -8.81 -15.00
N VAL A 33 6.29 -8.90 -14.15
CA VAL A 33 7.51 -9.65 -14.47
C VAL A 33 7.18 -11.10 -14.78
N LYS A 34 6.35 -11.76 -13.95
CA LYS A 34 5.91 -13.13 -14.19
C LYS A 34 5.14 -13.27 -15.51
N THR A 35 4.19 -12.37 -15.79
CA THR A 35 3.35 -12.41 -16.99
C THR A 35 4.18 -12.20 -18.26
N PHE A 36 5.05 -11.19 -18.29
CA PHE A 36 5.83 -10.88 -19.48
C PHE A 36 6.98 -11.88 -19.69
N SER A 37 7.58 -12.42 -18.62
CA SER A 37 8.62 -13.46 -18.75
C SER A 37 8.09 -14.77 -19.37
N ALA A 38 6.78 -15.02 -19.29
CA ALA A 38 6.15 -16.19 -19.90
C ALA A 38 5.83 -16.00 -21.40
N LEU A 39 6.06 -14.81 -21.97
CA LEU A 39 5.81 -14.55 -23.39
C LEU A 39 6.86 -15.23 -24.27
N THR A 40 6.41 -15.68 -25.45
CA THR A 40 7.23 -16.40 -26.42
C THR A 40 8.19 -15.48 -27.17
N ALA A 41 9.12 -16.06 -27.94
CA ALA A 41 10.06 -15.31 -28.78
C ALA A 41 9.37 -14.38 -29.80
N ALA A 42 8.15 -14.70 -30.22
CA ALA A 42 7.37 -13.84 -31.13
C ALA A 42 7.06 -12.45 -30.52
N ASP A 43 7.02 -12.36 -29.19
CA ASP A 43 6.72 -11.13 -28.44
C ASP A 43 7.94 -10.55 -27.73
N ALA A 44 9.16 -10.98 -28.11
CA ALA A 44 10.41 -10.63 -27.42
C ALA A 44 10.59 -9.12 -27.26
N GLY A 45 10.30 -8.32 -28.29
CA GLY A 45 10.43 -6.87 -28.22
C GLY A 45 9.53 -6.23 -27.14
N ALA A 46 8.29 -6.69 -27.02
CA ALA A 46 7.36 -6.19 -26.00
C ALA A 46 7.75 -6.67 -24.60
N ARG A 47 8.13 -7.96 -24.47
CA ARG A 47 8.64 -8.54 -23.23
C ARG A 47 9.84 -7.74 -22.72
N ASP A 48 10.87 -7.58 -23.54
CA ASP A 48 12.14 -7.00 -23.13
C ASP A 48 11.96 -5.52 -22.79
N ALA A 49 11.17 -4.77 -23.57
CA ALA A 49 10.85 -3.38 -23.27
C ALA A 49 10.14 -3.21 -21.92
N VAL A 50 9.17 -4.09 -21.60
CA VAL A 50 8.44 -4.02 -20.32
C VAL A 50 9.33 -4.42 -19.16
N LEU A 51 10.10 -5.52 -19.26
CA LEU A 51 11.00 -5.96 -18.21
C LEU A 51 12.09 -4.90 -17.92
N LEU A 52 12.71 -4.33 -18.96
CA LEU A 52 13.67 -3.25 -18.82
C LEU A 52 13.06 -1.99 -18.19
N SER A 53 11.82 -1.64 -18.57
CA SER A 53 11.12 -0.51 -17.95
C SER A 53 10.84 -0.74 -16.47
N ILE A 54 10.45 -1.96 -16.07
CA ILE A 54 10.23 -2.29 -14.65
C ILE A 54 11.54 -2.20 -13.89
N GLU A 55 12.62 -2.80 -14.39
CA GLU A 55 13.93 -2.78 -13.74
C GLU A 55 14.48 -1.34 -13.58
N LYS A 56 14.33 -0.51 -14.63
CA LYS A 56 14.72 0.91 -14.59
C LYS A 56 13.94 1.71 -13.54
N ARG A 57 12.67 1.37 -13.31
CA ARG A 57 11.87 2.02 -12.26
C ARG A 57 12.26 1.49 -10.88
N TRP A 58 12.41 0.18 -10.74
CA TRP A 58 12.78 -0.48 -9.50
C TRP A 58 14.15 -0.03 -8.98
N SER A 59 15.15 0.10 -9.85
CA SER A 59 16.49 0.60 -9.50
C SER A 59 16.51 2.05 -8.99
N LYS A 60 15.48 2.85 -9.30
CA LYS A 60 15.33 4.23 -8.82
C LYS A 60 14.39 4.36 -7.62
N SER A 61 13.69 3.29 -7.26
CA SER A 61 12.75 3.28 -6.15
C SER A 61 13.48 3.12 -4.82
N ASP A 62 12.81 3.54 -3.75
CA ASP A 62 13.22 3.27 -2.38
C ASP A 62 12.88 1.83 -1.99
N GLN A 63 13.69 0.88 -2.49
CA GLN A 63 13.40 -0.55 -2.45
C GLN A 63 13.12 -1.07 -1.04
N ASP A 64 13.88 -0.60 -0.05
CA ASP A 64 13.74 -0.99 1.36
C ASP A 64 12.31 -0.76 1.88
N VAL A 65 11.69 0.36 1.52
CA VAL A 65 10.33 0.73 1.96
C VAL A 65 9.29 -0.17 1.31
N PHE A 66 9.44 -0.48 0.01
CA PHE A 66 8.54 -1.40 -0.70
C PHE A 66 8.63 -2.84 -0.15
N ILE A 67 9.86 -3.32 0.08
CA ILE A 67 10.11 -4.65 0.63
C ILE A 67 9.54 -4.74 2.05
N ALA A 68 9.80 -3.74 2.90
CA ALA A 68 9.28 -3.74 4.27
C ALA A 68 7.75 -3.70 4.30
N ALA A 69 7.10 -2.87 3.47
CA ALA A 69 5.64 -2.83 3.38
C ALA A 69 5.04 -4.18 2.94
N LEU A 70 5.71 -4.88 2.01
CA LEU A 70 5.30 -6.24 1.60
C LEU A 70 5.41 -7.23 2.75
N VAL A 71 6.54 -7.23 3.46
CA VAL A 71 6.77 -8.12 4.61
C VAL A 71 5.80 -7.83 5.75
N LEU A 72 5.44 -6.57 5.99
CA LEU A 72 4.50 -6.16 7.03
C LEU A 72 3.03 -6.33 6.62
N ASN A 73 2.73 -6.73 5.38
CA ASN A 73 1.38 -7.12 5.02
C ASN A 73 1.02 -8.45 5.73
N PRO A 74 0.06 -8.48 6.66
CA PRO A 74 -0.23 -9.66 7.48
C PRO A 74 -0.79 -10.85 6.69
N THR A 75 -1.30 -10.62 5.48
CA THR A 75 -1.72 -11.69 4.56
C THR A 75 -0.55 -12.35 3.84
N ILE A 76 0.44 -11.55 3.44
CA ILE A 76 1.47 -11.96 2.48
C ILE A 76 2.77 -12.33 3.21
N LYS A 77 3.13 -11.52 4.20
CA LYS A 77 4.38 -11.60 4.97
C LYS A 77 5.60 -11.70 4.04
N ALA A 78 6.62 -12.44 4.45
CA ALA A 78 7.79 -12.75 3.63
C ALA A 78 7.52 -13.80 2.54
N GLY A 79 6.28 -14.25 2.31
CA GLY A 79 5.92 -15.34 1.40
C GLY A 79 6.57 -15.24 0.00
N PRO A 80 6.41 -14.11 -0.72
CA PRO A 80 7.02 -13.91 -2.04
C PRO A 80 8.55 -13.89 -2.04
N LEU A 81 9.19 -13.69 -0.89
CA LEU A 81 10.65 -13.56 -0.74
C LEU A 81 11.32 -14.86 -0.25
N LYS A 82 10.54 -15.88 0.14
CA LYS A 82 11.04 -17.12 0.76
C LYS A 82 12.07 -17.88 -0.08
N HIS A 83 12.04 -17.74 -1.40
CA HIS A 83 12.97 -18.44 -2.29
C HIS A 83 14.33 -17.74 -2.41
N SER A 84 14.48 -16.56 -1.82
CA SER A 84 15.74 -15.82 -1.80
C SER A 84 16.49 -16.09 -0.51
N SER A 85 17.72 -16.61 -0.60
CA SER A 85 18.63 -16.72 0.54
C SER A 85 18.98 -15.37 1.18
N LYS A 86 18.70 -14.26 0.48
CA LYS A 86 18.98 -12.89 0.91
C LYS A 86 17.93 -12.30 1.87
N PHE A 87 16.81 -12.98 2.11
CA PHE A 87 15.72 -12.46 2.96
C PHE A 87 15.39 -13.42 4.11
N ASN A 88 16.38 -13.66 4.97
CA ASN A 88 16.18 -14.38 6.24
C ASN A 88 15.66 -13.41 7.34
N SER A 89 15.32 -13.94 8.52
CA SER A 89 14.79 -13.15 9.64
C SER A 89 15.73 -12.06 10.12
N ALA A 90 17.05 -12.28 10.08
CA ALA A 90 18.04 -11.29 10.51
C ALA A 90 18.11 -10.12 9.52
N GLU A 91 18.08 -10.40 8.22
CA GLU A 91 18.05 -9.37 7.16
C GLU A 91 16.78 -8.53 7.22
N ILE A 92 15.63 -9.17 7.47
CA ILE A 92 14.34 -8.48 7.67
C ILE A 92 14.41 -7.58 8.91
N TYR A 93 14.98 -8.07 10.01
CA TYR A 93 15.15 -7.26 11.22
C TYR A 93 16.08 -6.06 10.97
N ALA A 94 17.23 -6.28 10.31
CA ALA A 94 18.16 -5.21 9.97
C ALA A 94 17.50 -4.15 9.07
N LEU A 95 16.68 -4.57 8.11
CA LEU A 95 15.84 -3.67 7.29
C LEU A 95 14.90 -2.82 8.15
N PHE A 96 14.18 -3.43 9.09
CA PHE A 96 13.27 -2.70 9.99
C PHE A 96 14.00 -1.72 10.90
N VAL A 97 15.18 -2.07 11.41
CA VAL A 97 16.03 -1.16 12.19
C VAL A 97 16.42 0.06 11.36
N ARG A 98 16.92 -0.13 10.12
CA ARG A 98 17.29 0.99 9.24
C ARG A 98 16.10 1.91 8.96
N LEU A 99 14.93 1.34 8.68
CA LEU A 99 13.73 2.12 8.41
C LEU A 99 13.20 2.83 9.67
N TRP A 100 13.28 2.20 10.83
CA TRP A 100 12.91 2.81 12.10
C TRP A 100 13.71 4.10 12.35
N VAL A 101 15.04 3.98 12.33
CA VAL A 101 15.94 5.12 12.54
C VAL A 101 15.67 6.21 11.50
N ARG A 102 15.45 5.82 10.24
CA ARG A 102 15.18 6.77 9.15
C ARG A 102 13.86 7.55 9.33
N PHE A 103 12.77 6.89 9.69
CA PHE A 103 11.44 7.52 9.76
C PHE A 103 11.18 8.22 11.08
N PHE A 104 11.61 7.63 12.20
CA PHE A 104 11.35 8.16 13.53
C PHE A 104 12.48 9.01 14.08
N ARG A 105 13.68 8.97 13.47
CA ARG A 105 14.88 9.71 13.91
C ARG A 105 15.27 9.41 15.37
N GLU A 106 14.98 8.20 15.79
CA GLU A 106 15.21 7.66 17.12
C GLU A 106 15.92 6.30 16.99
N PRO A 107 16.73 5.88 17.98
CA PRO A 107 17.25 4.51 18.01
C PRO A 107 16.09 3.50 18.04
N GLN A 108 16.33 2.29 17.53
CA GLN A 108 15.33 1.23 17.57
C GLN A 108 14.99 0.85 19.03
N PRO A 109 13.71 0.64 19.37
CA PRO A 109 13.32 0.12 20.67
C PRO A 109 13.83 -1.30 20.85
N ASP A 110 14.18 -1.66 22.08
CA ASP A 110 14.61 -3.02 22.44
C ASP A 110 13.54 -4.08 22.11
N SER A 111 12.26 -3.68 22.15
CA SER A 111 11.13 -4.54 21.79
C SER A 111 11.10 -4.94 20.32
N LEU A 112 11.71 -4.16 19.41
CA LEU A 112 11.56 -4.32 17.97
C LEU A 112 12.03 -5.68 17.49
N TYR A 113 13.13 -6.20 18.06
CA TYR A 113 13.63 -7.53 17.72
C TYR A 113 12.60 -8.62 18.05
N ARG A 114 12.12 -8.63 19.30
CA ARG A 114 11.14 -9.61 19.78
C ARG A 114 9.84 -9.52 18.98
N ASP A 115 9.36 -8.31 18.72
CA ASP A 115 8.13 -8.08 17.94
C ASP A 115 8.30 -8.62 16.51
N THR A 116 9.45 -8.34 15.87
CA THR A 116 9.77 -8.82 14.53
C THR A 116 9.78 -10.35 14.48
N MET A 117 10.48 -11.00 15.42
CA MET A 117 10.56 -12.46 15.45
C MET A 117 9.18 -13.09 15.67
N ASN A 118 8.41 -12.58 16.64
CA ASN A 118 7.04 -13.05 16.91
C ASN A 118 6.12 -12.89 15.69
N TYR A 119 6.25 -11.79 14.94
CA TYR A 119 5.44 -11.55 13.75
C TYR A 119 5.78 -12.53 12.62
N LEU A 120 7.08 -12.76 12.39
CA LEU A 120 7.57 -13.65 11.33
C LEU A 120 7.23 -15.11 11.62
N SER A 121 7.34 -15.55 12.88
CA SER A 121 6.96 -16.91 13.31
C SER A 121 5.45 -17.08 13.49
N GLY A 122 4.68 -15.98 13.60
CA GLY A 122 3.26 -16.03 13.98
C GLY A 122 3.07 -16.52 15.42
N SER A 123 3.94 -16.09 16.34
CA SER A 123 3.90 -16.42 17.77
C SER A 123 3.67 -15.17 18.64
N GLY A 124 3.68 -15.38 19.96
CA GLY A 124 3.48 -14.30 20.94
C GLY A 124 2.15 -13.58 20.72
N ILE A 125 2.18 -12.25 20.73
CA ILE A 125 1.01 -11.40 20.53
C ILE A 125 0.39 -11.51 19.13
N TYR A 126 1.14 -12.03 18.15
CA TYR A 126 0.67 -12.18 16.75
C TYR A 126 0.11 -13.57 16.42
N LYS A 127 0.02 -14.47 17.42
CA LYS A 127 -0.50 -15.84 17.23
C LYS A 127 -1.90 -15.86 16.59
N SER A 128 -2.75 -14.93 16.99
CA SER A 128 -4.13 -14.83 16.50
C SER A 128 -4.28 -13.97 15.24
N MET A 129 -3.20 -13.36 14.73
CA MET A 129 -3.26 -12.45 13.58
C MET A 129 -3.77 -13.15 12.32
N ALA A 130 -3.43 -14.43 12.12
CA ALA A 130 -3.93 -15.19 10.97
C ALA A 130 -5.46 -15.34 11.00
N VAL A 131 -6.03 -15.60 12.18
CA VAL A 131 -7.48 -15.69 12.39
C VAL A 131 -8.12 -14.32 12.14
N ASN A 132 -7.51 -13.25 12.66
CA ASN A 132 -7.96 -11.89 12.41
C ASN A 132 -8.01 -11.56 10.89
N VAL A 133 -6.93 -11.85 10.16
CA VAL A 133 -6.90 -11.68 8.69
C VAL A 133 -8.07 -12.39 8.01
N THR A 134 -8.42 -13.61 8.44
CA THR A 134 -9.57 -14.33 7.87
C THR A 134 -10.90 -13.66 8.21
N GLY A 135 -11.06 -13.11 9.42
CA GLY A 135 -12.25 -12.35 9.84
C GLY A 135 -12.43 -11.07 9.01
N VAL A 136 -11.42 -10.21 8.97
CA VAL A 136 -11.44 -8.94 8.21
C VAL A 136 -11.68 -9.19 6.71
N ARG A 137 -11.08 -10.26 6.16
CA ARG A 137 -11.34 -10.67 4.78
C ARG A 137 -12.78 -11.16 4.58
N GLY A 138 -13.31 -11.94 5.52
CA GLY A 138 -14.69 -12.41 5.49
C GLY A 138 -15.72 -11.28 5.48
N GLU A 139 -15.50 -10.23 6.28
CA GLU A 139 -16.34 -9.03 6.26
C GLU A 139 -16.23 -8.27 4.94
N SER A 140 -15.00 -8.14 4.41
CA SER A 140 -14.76 -7.49 3.11
C SER A 140 -15.52 -8.19 1.97
N ILE A 141 -15.63 -9.53 2.01
CA ILE A 141 -16.38 -10.32 1.02
C ILE A 141 -17.90 -10.18 1.21
N LYS A 142 -18.39 -10.12 2.46
CA LYS A 142 -19.82 -9.90 2.73
C LYS A 142 -20.29 -8.51 2.27
N MET A 143 -19.40 -7.51 2.32
CA MET A 143 -19.68 -6.15 1.85
C MET A 143 -19.38 -5.92 0.35
N VAL A 144 -19.45 -6.95 -0.50
CA VAL A 144 -19.24 -6.84 -1.95
C VAL A 144 -20.19 -5.81 -2.60
N SER A 145 -21.39 -5.62 -2.06
CA SER A 145 -22.34 -4.57 -2.47
C SER A 145 -21.77 -3.15 -2.36
N VAL A 146 -20.81 -2.93 -1.46
CA VAL A 146 -20.16 -1.64 -1.14
C VAL A 146 -18.71 -1.59 -1.69
N LYS A 147 -18.16 -2.70 -2.21
CA LYS A 147 -16.78 -2.80 -2.72
C LYS A 147 -15.71 -2.31 -1.73
N LYS A 148 -15.85 -2.60 -0.42
CA LYS A 148 -14.82 -2.26 0.56
C LYS A 148 -13.60 -3.18 0.37
N PRO A 149 -12.42 -2.67 -0.02
CA PRO A 149 -11.23 -3.49 -0.20
C PRO A 149 -10.66 -3.92 1.16
N PHE A 150 -9.95 -5.05 1.18
CA PHE A 150 -9.22 -5.50 2.36
C PHE A 150 -8.19 -4.44 2.79
N ASP A 151 -8.26 -4.05 4.07
CA ASP A 151 -7.36 -3.10 4.68
C ASP A 151 -6.46 -3.80 5.73
N PRO A 152 -5.14 -3.93 5.48
CA PRO A 152 -4.22 -4.53 6.43
C PRO A 152 -4.01 -3.68 7.69
N LEU A 153 -4.34 -2.38 7.67
CA LEU A 153 -4.19 -1.51 8.85
C LEU A 153 -5.11 -1.95 9.99
N LEU A 154 -6.35 -2.33 9.67
CA LEU A 154 -7.31 -2.85 10.66
C LEU A 154 -6.74 -4.05 11.41
N VAL A 155 -6.06 -4.96 10.70
CA VAL A 155 -5.44 -6.14 11.31
C VAL A 155 -4.32 -5.74 12.29
N TRP A 156 -3.53 -4.70 11.98
CA TRP A 156 -2.47 -4.21 12.85
C TRP A 156 -3.03 -3.46 14.07
N GLU A 157 -4.10 -2.70 13.88
CA GLU A 157 -4.82 -2.00 14.95
C GLU A 157 -5.42 -3.01 15.94
N ASP A 158 -6.15 -4.01 15.45
CA ASP A 158 -6.77 -5.06 16.24
C ASP A 158 -5.77 -5.99 16.95
N SER A 159 -4.56 -6.14 16.39
CA SER A 159 -3.52 -7.01 16.95
C SER A 159 -2.66 -6.30 18.01
N SER A 160 -2.87 -5.01 18.25
CA SER A 160 -2.10 -4.23 19.22
C SER A 160 -2.82 -4.23 20.58
N PRO A 161 -2.19 -4.75 21.66
CA PRO A 161 -2.83 -4.77 22.98
C PRO A 161 -3.01 -3.35 23.50
N GLY A 162 -4.23 -2.94 23.87
CA GLY A 162 -4.49 -1.72 24.66
C GLY A 162 -4.69 -0.41 23.89
N GLY A 163 -4.95 -0.43 22.58
CA GLY A 163 -5.20 0.80 21.80
C GLY A 163 -3.93 1.55 21.38
N ALA A 164 -4.07 2.78 20.88
CA ALA A 164 -2.98 3.53 20.21
C ALA A 164 -1.73 3.75 21.10
N GLU A 165 -1.89 3.91 22.41
CA GLU A 165 -0.80 4.19 23.36
C GLU A 165 0.01 2.94 23.76
N ALA A 166 -0.52 1.74 23.54
CA ALA A 166 0.15 0.47 23.84
C ALA A 166 0.52 -0.32 22.57
N SER A 167 0.50 0.37 21.42
CA SER A 167 0.93 -0.21 20.14
C SER A 167 2.40 -0.64 20.19
N THR A 168 2.67 -1.84 19.69
CA THR A 168 4.04 -2.35 19.67
C THR A 168 4.90 -1.54 18.70
N SER A 169 6.21 -1.59 18.92
CA SER A 169 7.17 -0.94 18.01
C SER A 169 6.98 -1.40 16.56
N LEU A 170 6.75 -2.69 16.34
CA LEU A 170 6.50 -3.20 15.00
C LEU A 170 5.16 -2.72 14.42
N SER A 171 4.08 -2.69 15.22
CA SER A 171 2.78 -2.18 14.79
C SER A 171 2.88 -0.72 14.33
N ARG A 172 3.60 0.13 15.08
CA ARG A 172 3.82 1.53 14.71
C ARG A 172 4.54 1.66 13.37
N LEU A 173 5.59 0.86 13.14
CA LEU A 173 6.31 0.83 11.86
C LEU A 173 5.41 0.33 10.72
N ALA A 174 4.63 -0.72 10.95
CA ALA A 174 3.72 -1.29 9.96
C ALA A 174 2.63 -0.31 9.54
N CYS A 175 1.95 0.33 10.50
CA CYS A 175 0.93 1.33 10.22
C CYS A 175 1.53 2.52 9.47
N HIS A 176 2.73 2.99 9.87
CA HIS A 176 3.41 4.07 9.17
C HIS A 176 3.69 3.74 7.71
N LEU A 177 4.22 2.54 7.42
CA LEU A 177 4.56 2.13 6.07
C LEU A 177 3.34 1.82 5.19
N LEU A 178 2.31 1.18 5.75
CA LEU A 178 1.13 0.75 4.99
C LEU A 178 0.18 1.91 4.64
N VAL A 179 0.27 3.05 5.34
CA VAL A 179 -0.47 4.28 5.00
C VAL A 179 0.16 5.03 3.81
N ILE A 180 1.43 4.80 3.50
CA ILE A 180 2.12 5.52 2.41
C ILE A 180 1.48 5.19 1.07
N CYS A 181 1.01 6.24 0.39
CA CYS A 181 0.53 6.16 -0.98
C CYS A 181 1.68 6.50 -1.95
N PRO A 182 2.11 5.56 -2.83
CA PRO A 182 3.26 5.75 -3.71
C PRO A 182 2.95 6.56 -4.99
N ASN A 183 1.82 7.27 -5.05
CA ASN A 183 1.45 8.10 -6.19
C ASN A 183 1.01 9.50 -5.78
N SER A 184 1.11 10.43 -6.72
CA SER A 184 0.63 11.81 -6.61
C SER A 184 -0.88 11.94 -6.85
N ALA A 185 -1.60 10.87 -7.21
CA ALA A 185 -2.98 10.96 -7.69
C ALA A 185 -3.95 11.53 -6.64
N CYS A 186 -3.68 11.30 -5.35
CA CYS A 186 -4.40 11.96 -4.25
C CYS A 186 -4.18 13.48 -4.24
N CYS A 187 -2.93 13.91 -4.42
CA CYS A 187 -2.58 15.33 -4.50
C CYS A 187 -3.16 15.97 -5.78
N GLU A 188 -3.12 15.28 -6.92
CA GLU A 188 -3.69 15.78 -8.18
C GLU A 188 -5.21 16.01 -8.09
N ARG A 189 -5.93 15.14 -7.37
CA ARG A 189 -7.36 15.34 -7.10
C ARG A 189 -7.63 16.52 -6.18
N LEU A 190 -6.78 16.71 -5.17
CA LEU A 190 -6.84 17.90 -4.31
C LEU A 190 -6.60 19.17 -5.14
N PHE A 191 -5.55 19.20 -5.97
CA PHE A 191 -5.24 20.34 -6.83
C PHE A 191 -6.33 20.60 -7.86
N SER A 192 -6.92 19.55 -8.45
CA SER A 192 -8.09 19.69 -9.33
C SER A 192 -9.28 20.31 -8.61
N THR A 193 -9.45 19.99 -7.32
CA THR A 193 -10.51 20.55 -6.47
C THR A 193 -10.24 22.03 -6.19
N PHE A 194 -9.00 22.40 -5.87
CA PHE A 194 -8.60 23.79 -5.74
C PHE A 194 -8.82 24.58 -7.04
N GLY A 195 -8.43 24.02 -8.19
CA GLY A 195 -8.67 24.64 -9.50
C GLY A 195 -10.16 24.91 -9.73
N ASN A 196 -11.03 23.94 -9.43
CA ASN A 196 -12.48 24.16 -9.57
C ASN A 196 -13.01 25.28 -8.65
N ILE A 197 -12.54 25.36 -7.40
CA ILE A 197 -12.98 26.38 -6.43
C ILE A 197 -12.45 27.77 -6.84
N LEU A 198 -11.16 27.87 -7.15
CA LEU A 198 -10.49 29.13 -7.45
C LEU A 198 -10.86 29.70 -8.82
N THR A 199 -10.78 28.88 -9.88
CA THR A 199 -10.87 29.40 -11.25
C THR A 199 -12.28 29.27 -11.83
N LYS A 200 -12.92 28.10 -11.68
CA LYS A 200 -14.21 27.83 -12.34
C LYS A 200 -15.39 28.45 -11.62
N LEU A 201 -15.42 28.35 -10.29
CA LEU A 201 -16.44 29.00 -9.47
C LEU A 201 -16.11 30.47 -9.20
N ARG A 202 -14.88 30.92 -9.54
CA ARG A 202 -14.37 32.28 -9.31
C ARG A 202 -14.54 32.73 -7.86
N ASN A 203 -14.48 31.80 -6.91
CA ASN A 203 -14.62 32.12 -5.50
C ASN A 203 -13.34 32.83 -5.04
N ARG A 204 -13.47 34.09 -4.65
CA ARG A 204 -12.40 34.84 -3.96
C ARG A 204 -12.35 34.42 -2.49
N THR A 205 -12.01 33.16 -2.23
CA THR A 205 -11.82 32.67 -0.85
C THR A 205 -10.37 32.78 -0.44
N GLY A 206 -10.12 33.19 0.81
CA GLY A 206 -8.78 33.15 1.40
C GLY A 206 -8.19 31.74 1.40
N LEU A 207 -6.86 31.63 1.45
CA LEU A 207 -6.13 30.35 1.39
C LEU A 207 -6.56 29.36 2.46
N THR A 208 -6.82 29.83 3.68
CA THR A 208 -7.26 29.00 4.81
C THR A 208 -8.65 28.40 4.55
N THR A 209 -9.60 29.23 4.12
CA THR A 209 -10.96 28.78 3.76
C THR A 209 -10.95 27.83 2.57
N LEU A 210 -10.11 28.10 1.55
CA LEU A 210 -9.93 27.21 0.41
C LEU A 210 -9.42 25.83 0.83
N ALA A 211 -8.38 25.79 1.67
CA ALA A 211 -7.79 24.56 2.17
C ALA A 211 -8.81 23.75 2.98
N ASN A 212 -9.54 24.40 3.89
CA ASN A 212 -10.57 23.75 4.71
C ASN A 212 -11.73 23.22 3.85
N LEU A 213 -12.18 23.99 2.87
CA LEU A 213 -13.27 23.58 1.99
C LEU A 213 -12.87 22.40 1.09
N ALA A 214 -11.64 22.39 0.57
CA ALA A 214 -11.14 21.26 -0.20
C ALA A 214 -10.96 20.01 0.67
N LYS A 215 -10.42 20.15 1.89
CA LYS A 215 -10.32 19.05 2.87
C LYS A 215 -11.70 18.47 3.18
N LEU A 216 -12.67 19.32 3.51
CA LEU A 216 -14.04 18.89 3.78
C LEU A 216 -14.65 18.17 2.57
N LYS A 217 -14.48 18.73 1.37
CA LYS A 217 -14.98 18.12 0.14
C LYS A 217 -14.33 16.76 -0.15
N MET A 218 -13.03 16.62 0.09
CA MET A 218 -12.35 15.32 -0.05
C MET A 218 -12.81 14.33 1.00
N HIS A 219 -12.96 14.74 2.26
CA HIS A 219 -13.46 13.89 3.34
C HIS A 219 -14.88 13.40 3.05
N LEU A 220 -15.79 14.31 2.70
CA LEU A 220 -17.15 13.96 2.28
C LEU A 220 -17.14 13.03 1.06
N HIS A 221 -16.25 13.27 0.08
CA HIS A 221 -16.14 12.38 -1.06
C HIS A 221 -15.67 10.98 -0.68
N LEU A 222 -14.69 10.84 0.22
CA LEU A 222 -14.25 9.55 0.75
C LEU A 222 -15.39 8.85 1.48
N ASN A 223 -16.09 9.54 2.38
CA ASN A 223 -17.23 8.99 3.11
C ASN A 223 -18.35 8.54 2.17
N HIS A 224 -18.66 9.31 1.12
CA HIS A 224 -19.66 8.94 0.11
C HIS A 224 -19.23 7.75 -0.76
N VAL A 225 -17.92 7.57 -1.00
CA VAL A 225 -17.39 6.40 -1.70
C VAL A 225 -17.44 5.17 -0.79
N GLU A 226 -17.12 5.31 0.49
CA GLU A 226 -17.17 4.24 1.49
C GLU A 226 -18.59 3.78 1.79
N THR A 227 -19.56 4.69 1.80
CA THR A 227 -20.99 4.38 2.01
C THR A 227 -21.70 3.93 0.73
N GLY A 228 -21.00 3.90 -0.42
CA GLY A 228 -21.56 3.48 -1.70
C GLY A 228 -22.53 4.47 -2.36
N VAL A 229 -22.75 5.65 -1.75
CA VAL A 229 -23.66 6.70 -2.25
C VAL A 229 -23.18 7.28 -3.59
N VAL A 230 -21.87 7.29 -3.83
CA VAL A 230 -21.28 7.76 -5.09
C VAL A 230 -20.55 6.62 -5.80
N ARG A 231 -20.98 6.27 -7.03
CA ARG A 231 -20.23 5.35 -7.89
C ARG A 231 -18.82 5.92 -8.13
N ARG A 232 -17.77 5.14 -7.88
CA ARG A 232 -16.41 5.46 -8.35
C ARG A 232 -16.51 5.79 -9.83
N ARG A 233 -16.17 7.03 -10.18
CA ARG A 233 -16.20 7.50 -11.57
C ARG A 233 -15.15 6.69 -12.32
N LEU A 234 -15.58 5.68 -13.08
CA LEU A 234 -14.78 5.11 -14.16
C LEU A 234 -14.56 6.26 -15.14
N LYS A 235 -13.38 6.87 -15.13
CA LYS A 235 -13.04 7.89 -16.11
C LYS A 235 -12.13 7.26 -17.16
N ARG A 236 -12.63 7.37 -18.40
CA ARG A 236 -12.06 7.17 -19.73
C ARG A 236 -10.63 6.64 -19.79
#